data_AF-D2BAV7-F1
#
_entry.id   AF-D2BAV7-F1
#
_cell.length_a   1.000
_cell.length_b   1.000
_cell.length_c   1.000
_cell.angle_alpha   90.00
_cell.angle_beta   90.00
_cell.angle_gamma   90.00
#
_symmetry.space_group_name_H-M   'P 1'
#
loop_
_entity.id
_entity.type
_entity.pdbx_description
1 polymer ?
#
loop_
_entity_poly.entity_id
_entity_poly.type
_entity_poly.pdbx_seq_one_letter_code
_entity_poly.pdbx_strand_id
1 'polypeptide(L)'
;MPNDFDRVDIDIDPAVAAELSQWDRVASDLHAMWKEKIAKIQQLNNPSTWGADTPGLAFQASYYQGGSLFQMIINGGQIIADVVAEPARIRKAVANSLTTDHDQGLMMNNLQA
;
A
#
# COMPACT_ATOMS: atom_id res chain seq x y z
N MET A 1 1.00 24.31 -33.76
CA MET A 1 1.20 24.56 -32.32
C MET A 1 0.42 23.48 -31.59
N PRO A 2 1.02 22.70 -30.68
CA PRO A 2 0.25 21.76 -29.88
C PRO A 2 -0.68 22.56 -28.97
N ASN A 3 -1.97 22.26 -29.01
CA ASN A 3 -3.01 22.92 -28.23
C ASN A 3 -2.86 22.54 -26.75
N ASP A 4 -2.69 23.53 -25.88
CA ASP A 4 -2.60 23.43 -24.41
C ASP A 4 -3.93 23.01 -23.73
N PHE A 5 -4.92 22.53 -24.48
CA PHE A 5 -6.25 22.18 -23.97
C PHE A 5 -6.37 20.74 -23.42
N ASP A 6 -5.32 19.92 -23.51
CA ASP A 6 -5.39 18.48 -23.15
C ASP A 6 -4.94 18.15 -21.73
N ARG A 7 -4.65 19.16 -20.89
CA ARG A 7 -4.55 18.95 -19.45
C ARG A 7 -5.73 19.60 -18.78
N VAL A 8 -6.81 18.85 -18.66
CA VAL A 8 -7.81 19.14 -17.64
C VAL A 8 -7.06 19.08 -16.31
N ASP A 9 -6.75 20.25 -15.75
CA ASP A 9 -6.27 20.37 -14.38
C ASP A 9 -7.45 19.99 -13.48
N ILE A 10 -7.55 18.69 -13.24
CA ILE A 10 -8.54 18.11 -12.35
C ILE A 10 -8.10 18.44 -10.94
N ASP A 11 -8.68 19.50 -10.39
CA ASP A 11 -8.35 19.99 -9.06
C ASP A 11 -9.02 19.09 -8.02
N ILE A 12 -8.23 18.20 -7.42
CA ILE A 12 -8.67 17.42 -6.26
C ILE A 12 -8.80 18.40 -5.09
N ASP A 13 -9.87 18.27 -4.32
CA ASP A 13 -10.08 19.08 -3.11
C ASP A 13 -8.78 19.14 -2.26
N PRO A 14 -8.26 20.33 -1.92
CA PRO A 14 -6.99 20.48 -1.23
C PRO A 14 -6.91 19.74 0.11
N ALA A 15 -8.03 19.60 0.84
CA ALA A 15 -8.06 18.85 2.08
C ALA A 15 -7.91 17.34 1.81
N VAL A 16 -8.57 16.82 0.76
CA VAL A 16 -8.40 15.42 0.32
C VAL A 16 -6.95 15.17 -0.11
N ALA A 17 -6.36 16.09 -0.88
CA ALA A 17 -4.96 15.99 -1.29
C ALA A 17 -4.00 15.96 -0.10
N ALA A 18 -4.22 16.81 0.90
CA ALA A 18 -3.40 16.86 2.13
C ALA A 18 -3.49 15.56 2.93
N GLU A 19 -4.69 15.02 3.13
CA GLU A 19 -4.91 13.75 3.84
C GLU A 19 -4.27 12.56 3.10
N LEU A 20 -4.37 12.52 1.77
CA LEU A 20 -3.73 11.47 0.97
C LEU A 20 -2.20 11.55 1.06
N SER A 21 -1.62 12.75 1.10
CA SER A 21 -0.19 12.94 1.34
C SER A 21 0.24 12.55 2.76
N GLN A 22 -0.61 12.79 3.76
CA GLN A 22 -0.38 12.29 5.12
C GLN A 22 -0.43 10.77 5.18
N TRP A 23 -1.40 10.15 4.51
CA TRP A 23 -1.48 8.69 4.38
C TRP A 23 -0.21 8.15 3.76
N ASP A 24 0.24 8.67 2.61
CA ASP A 24 1.47 8.20 1.94
C ASP A 24 2.67 8.16 2.89
N ARG A 25 2.84 9.20 3.71
CA ARG A 25 3.91 9.27 4.71
C ARG A 25 3.78 8.15 5.74
N VAL A 26 2.61 8.02 6.37
CA VAL A 26 2.36 7.03 7.41
C VAL A 26 2.49 5.60 6.86
N ALA A 27 1.98 5.35 5.66
CA ALA A 27 2.07 4.03 5.01
C ALA A 27 3.52 3.69 4.63
N SER A 28 4.30 4.67 4.18
CA SER A 28 5.74 4.50 3.94
C SER A 28 6.50 4.14 5.22
N ASP A 29 6.24 4.86 6.31
CA ASP A 29 6.86 4.58 7.62
C ASP A 29 6.49 3.19 8.12
N LEU A 30 5.21 2.83 8.04
CA LEU A 30 4.69 1.52 8.41
C LEU A 30 5.34 0.40 7.58
N HIS A 31 5.50 0.60 6.27
CA HIS A 31 6.15 -0.37 5.39
C HIS A 31 7.64 -0.54 5.73
N ALA A 32 8.35 0.56 6.01
CA ALA A 32 9.74 0.51 6.46
C ALA A 32 9.88 -0.25 7.79
N MET A 33 9.02 0.06 8.76
CA MET A 33 8.98 -0.63 10.05
C MET A 33 8.72 -2.13 9.89
N TRP A 34 7.73 -2.51 9.07
CA TRP A 34 7.43 -3.91 8.79
C TRP A 34 8.65 -4.65 8.24
N LYS A 35 9.30 -4.10 7.21
CA LYS A 35 10.51 -4.69 6.62
C LYS A 35 11.63 -4.86 7.64
N GLU A 36 11.87 -3.84 8.48
CA GLU A 36 12.89 -3.91 9.53
C GLU A 36 12.59 -5.03 10.54
N LYS A 37 11.34 -5.14 11.02
CA LYS A 37 10.99 -6.15 12.03
C LYS A 37 11.00 -7.56 11.46
N ILE A 38 10.50 -7.77 10.24
CA ILE A 38 10.58 -9.08 9.59
C ILE A 38 12.03 -9.50 9.34
N ALA A 39 12.89 -8.58 8.89
CA ALA A 39 14.31 -8.88 8.73
C ALA A 39 14.96 -9.30 10.06
N LYS A 40 14.64 -8.63 11.16
CA LYS A 40 15.12 -9.01 12.51
C LYS A 40 14.61 -10.38 12.95
N ILE A 41 13.33 -10.68 12.73
CA ILE A 41 12.76 -12.01 13.02
C ILE A 41 13.50 -13.08 12.22
N GLN A 42 13.70 -12.87 10.92
CA GLN A 42 14.42 -13.81 10.06
C GLN A 42 15.88 -13.99 10.51
N GLN A 43 16.56 -12.91 10.91
CA GLN A 43 17.91 -12.99 11.46
C GLN A 43 17.98 -13.83 12.74
N LEU A 44 17.00 -13.71 13.64
CA LEU A 44 16.93 -14.47 14.89
C LEU A 44 16.54 -15.95 14.68
N ASN A 45 15.94 -16.28 13.54
CA ASN A 45 15.48 -17.63 13.24
C ASN A 45 16.56 -18.48 12.58
N ASN A 46 17.73 -18.59 13.24
CA ASN A 46 18.85 -19.38 12.74
C ASN A 46 19.25 -20.51 13.73
N PRO A 47 19.85 -21.62 13.24
CA PRO A 47 20.25 -22.74 14.10
C PRO A 47 21.25 -22.35 15.21
N SER A 48 22.11 -21.37 14.96
CA SER A 48 23.06 -20.89 15.97
C SER A 48 22.41 -20.13 17.13
N THR A 49 21.18 -19.65 16.96
CA THR A 49 20.41 -18.95 18.02
C THR A 49 19.72 -19.94 18.94
N TRP A 50 19.26 -21.07 18.40
CA TRP A 50 18.42 -22.02 19.13
C TRP A 50 19.21 -23.18 19.74
N GLY A 51 20.43 -23.41 19.26
CA GLY A 51 21.24 -24.55 19.67
C GLY A 51 20.93 -25.79 18.83
N ALA A 52 21.94 -26.65 18.68
CA ALA A 52 21.82 -27.92 17.96
C ALA A 52 21.49 -29.11 18.90
N ASP A 53 21.18 -28.83 20.17
CA ASP A 53 20.80 -29.83 21.15
C ASP A 53 19.32 -30.20 21.02
N THR A 54 18.89 -31.24 21.74
CA THR A 54 17.50 -31.73 21.66
C THR A 54 16.46 -30.65 21.95
N PRO A 55 16.62 -29.77 22.98
CA PRO A 55 15.73 -28.63 23.18
C PRO A 55 15.69 -27.66 22.00
N GLY A 56 16.84 -27.26 21.43
CA GLY A 56 16.90 -26.33 20.31
C GLY A 56 16.19 -26.86 19.06
N LEU A 57 16.40 -28.15 18.74
CA LEU A 57 15.72 -28.81 17.62
C LEU A 57 14.22 -28.96 17.85
N ALA A 58 13.78 -29.24 19.08
CA ALA A 58 12.35 -29.31 19.41
C ALA A 58 11.66 -27.94 19.28
N PHE A 59 12.33 -26.88 19.74
CA PHE A 59 11.85 -25.51 19.56
C PHE A 59 11.76 -25.16 18.07
N GLN A 60 12.80 -25.45 17.28
CA GLN A 60 12.79 -25.25 15.83
C GLN A 60 11.58 -25.89 15.16
N ALA A 61 11.34 -27.16 15.46
CA ALA A 61 10.23 -27.90 14.89
C ALA A 61 8.87 -27.28 15.26
N SER A 62 8.69 -26.92 16.54
CA SER A 62 7.45 -26.29 17.02
C SER A 62 7.25 -24.88 16.45
N TYR A 63 8.30 -24.09 16.34
CA TYR A 63 8.24 -22.69 15.89
C TYR A 63 7.86 -22.58 14.40
N TYR A 64 8.29 -23.55 13.58
CA TYR A 64 7.89 -23.64 12.17
C TYR A 64 6.67 -24.53 11.93
N GLN A 65 6.10 -25.13 12.98
CA GLN A 65 4.98 -26.06 12.85
C GLN A 65 3.77 -25.37 12.23
N GLY A 66 3.19 -26.02 11.21
CA GLY A 66 2.00 -25.51 10.52
C GLY A 66 2.24 -24.29 9.62
N GLY A 67 3.49 -23.85 9.43
CA GLY A 67 3.84 -22.76 8.51
C GLY A 67 3.27 -21.39 8.89
N SER A 68 2.79 -21.23 10.13
CA SER A 68 2.11 -20.01 10.62
C SER A 68 3.00 -18.78 10.55
N LEU A 69 4.30 -18.92 10.84
CA LEU A 69 5.27 -17.83 10.71
C LEU A 69 5.43 -17.36 9.25
N PHE A 70 5.52 -18.30 8.32
CA PHE A 70 5.62 -17.98 6.90
C PHE A 70 4.36 -17.27 6.41
N GLN A 71 3.19 -17.77 6.82
CA GLN A 71 1.91 -17.13 6.54
C GLN A 71 1.80 -15.74 7.16
N MET A 72 2.27 -15.53 8.39
CA MET A 72 2.31 -14.21 9.02
C MET A 72 3.17 -13.22 8.22
N ILE A 73 4.35 -13.65 7.76
CA ILE A 73 5.24 -12.80 6.96
C ILE A 73 4.60 -12.43 5.61
N ILE A 74 4.01 -13.40 4.91
CA ILE A 74 3.35 -13.16 3.63
C ILE A 74 2.12 -12.27 3.80
N ASN A 75 1.19 -12.67 4.66
CA ASN A 75 -0.09 -11.98 4.80
C ASN A 75 0.11 -10.57 5.36
N GLY A 76 1.01 -10.40 6.33
CA GLY A 76 1.36 -9.07 6.82
C GLY A 76 2.02 -8.21 5.73
N GLY A 77 2.90 -8.77 4.91
CA GLY A 77 3.48 -8.07 3.76
C GLY A 77 2.44 -7.63 2.74
N GLN A 78 1.46 -8.50 2.44
CA GLN A 78 0.33 -8.21 1.54
C GLN A 78 -0.52 -7.05 2.09
N ILE A 79 -0.93 -7.12 3.35
CA ILE A 79 -1.74 -6.08 4.01
C ILE A 79 -1.02 -4.72 3.96
N ILE A 80 0.27 -4.70 4.28
CA ILE A 80 1.09 -3.48 4.26
C ILE A 80 1.18 -2.92 2.83
N ALA A 81 1.39 -3.79 1.82
CA ALA A 81 1.45 -3.38 0.43
C ALA A 81 0.13 -2.78 -0.06
N ASP A 82 -1.00 -3.35 0.35
CA ASP A 82 -2.33 -2.83 0.03
C ASP A 82 -2.54 -1.43 0.65
N VAL A 83 -2.17 -1.25 1.92
CA VAL A 83 -2.23 0.06 2.61
C VAL A 83 -1.38 1.13 1.92
N VAL A 84 -0.20 0.76 1.39
CA VAL A 84 0.68 1.66 0.64
C VAL A 84 0.10 2.02 -0.74
N ALA A 85 -0.62 1.10 -1.38
CA ALA A 85 -1.18 1.32 -2.71
C ALA A 85 -2.47 2.14 -2.71
N GLU A 86 -3.21 2.13 -1.59
CA GLU A 86 -4.56 2.70 -1.51
C GLU A 86 -4.65 4.20 -1.84
N PRO A 87 -3.75 5.08 -1.37
CA PRO A 87 -3.82 6.51 -1.70
C PRO A 87 -3.77 6.78 -3.20
N ALA A 88 -2.95 6.03 -3.95
CA ALA A 88 -2.87 6.15 -5.40
C ALA A 88 -4.17 5.68 -6.09
N ARG A 89 -4.82 4.63 -5.57
CA ARG A 89 -6.14 4.18 -6.07
C ARG A 89 -7.21 5.24 -5.84
N ILE A 90 -7.22 5.86 -4.66
CA ILE A 90 -8.16 6.94 -4.34
C ILE A 90 -7.94 8.14 -5.27
N ARG A 91 -6.70 8.61 -5.46
CA ARG A 91 -6.39 9.69 -6.42
C ARG A 91 -6.91 9.40 -7.82
N LYS A 92 -6.69 8.17 -8.30
CA LYS A 92 -7.17 7.73 -9.60
C LYS A 92 -8.71 7.71 -9.66
N ALA A 93 -9.38 7.24 -8.62
CA ALA A 93 -10.83 7.22 -8.55
C ALA A 93 -11.42 8.64 -8.57
N VAL A 94 -10.85 9.57 -7.80
CA VAL A 94 -11.26 10.98 -7.79
C VAL A 94 -11.04 11.61 -9.16
N ALA A 95 -9.86 11.42 -9.75
CA ALA A 95 -9.55 11.96 -11.07
C ALA A 95 -10.55 11.47 -12.14
N ASN A 96 -10.84 10.16 -12.16
CA ASN A 96 -11.80 9.58 -13.10
C ASN A 96 -13.22 10.16 -12.92
N SER A 97 -13.65 10.38 -11.66
CA SER A 97 -14.96 10.97 -11.37
C SER A 97 -15.06 12.39 -11.93
N LEU A 98 -14.05 13.22 -11.66
CA LEU A 98 -14.02 14.61 -12.10
C LEU A 98 -13.94 14.74 -13.64
N THR A 99 -13.21 13.85 -14.33
CA THR A 99 -13.25 13.77 -15.80
C THR A 99 -14.66 13.44 -16.30
N THR A 100 -15.32 12.47 -15.68
CA THR A 100 -16.67 12.04 -16.10
C THR A 100 -17.67 13.16 -15.92
N ASP A 101 -17.62 13.87 -14.79
CA ASP A 101 -18.51 15.02 -14.51
C ASP A 101 -18.29 16.16 -15.51
N HIS A 102 -17.02 16.45 -15.83
CA HIS A 102 -16.66 17.44 -16.84
C HIS A 102 -17.23 17.11 -18.22
N ASP A 103 -17.04 15.85 -18.67
CA ASP A 103 -17.51 15.40 -19.98
C ASP A 103 -19.04 15.43 -20.08
N GLN A 104 -19.74 15.05 -19.01
CA GLN A 104 -21.21 15.16 -18.93
C GLN A 104 -21.68 16.61 -19.01
N GLY A 105 -21.00 17.53 -18.30
CA GLY A 105 -21.30 18.96 -18.34
C GLY A 105 -21.18 19.55 -19.76
N LEU A 106 -20.13 19.18 -20.49
CA LEU A 106 -19.96 19.58 -21.89
C LEU A 106 -21.08 19.05 -22.79
N MET A 107 -21.46 17.77 -22.63
CA MET A 107 -22.56 17.19 -23.40
C MET A 107 -23.90 17.87 -23.12
N MET A 108 -24.20 18.21 -21.86
CA MET A 108 -25.44 18.91 -21.50
C MET A 108 -25.51 20.32 -22.10
N ASN A 109 -24.41 21.07 -22.05
CA ASN A 109 -24.35 22.41 -22.63
C ASN A 109 -24.56 22.38 -24.16
N ASN A 110 -24.01 21.38 -24.85
CA ASN A 110 -24.18 21.22 -26.30
C ASN A 110 -25.59 20.78 -26.71
N LEU A 111 -26.39 20.22 -25.81
CA LEU A 111 -27.80 19.84 -26.05
C LEU A 111 -28.79 20.97 -25.77
N GLN A 112 -28.36 22.03 -25.07
CA GLN A 112 -29.18 23.20 -24.73
C GLN A 112 -28.93 24.40 -25.65
N ALA A 113 -27.95 24.31 -26.55
CA ALA A 113 -27.61 25.30 -27.58
C ALA A 113 -28.25 24.95 -28.94
#